data_AF-A0A940P0D4-F1
#
_entry.id   AF-A0A940P0D4-F1
#
_cell.length_a   1.000
_cell.length_b   1.000
_cell.length_c   1.000
_cell.angle_alpha   90.00
_cell.angle_beta   90.00
_cell.angle_gamma   90.00
#
_symmetry.space_group_name_H-M   'P 1'
#
loop_
_entity.id
_entity.type
_entity.pdbx_description
1 polymer ?
#
loop_
_entity_poly.entity_id
_entity_poly.type
_entity_poly.pdbx_seq_one_letter_code
_entity_poly.pdbx_strand_id
1 'polypeptide(L)'
;EFRAENQIPVDQHMLASLCVDPNRYLFIICSCQNENWVNAPAQWMTYLGAKHVFDYVGLGDHLAINVHLSGHAVIAEDMEYMMSYFDKHVYGIEPKKDLSNLTHSPFELSQNKDPFADTFAKNWLY
;
A
#
# COMPACT_ATOMS: atom_id res chain seq x y z
N GLU A 1 30.22 5.54 0.51
CA GLU A 1 29.53 5.62 -0.80
C GLU A 1 28.72 4.34 -0.96
N PHE A 2 27.41 4.44 -1.22
CA PHE A 2 26.57 3.28 -1.51
C PHE A 2 26.65 3.01 -3.02
N ARG A 3 27.10 1.80 -3.39
CA ARG A 3 27.36 1.37 -4.77
C ARG A 3 26.44 0.23 -5.24
N ALA A 4 25.65 -0.32 -4.33
CA ALA A 4 24.64 -1.33 -4.60
C ALA A 4 23.39 -1.07 -3.74
N GLU A 5 22.23 -1.53 -4.20
CA GLU A 5 20.93 -1.34 -3.57
C GLU A 5 20.86 -1.92 -2.16
N ASN A 6 21.48 -3.07 -1.93
CA ASN A 6 21.53 -3.73 -0.62
C ASN A 6 22.43 -3.02 0.41
N GLN A 7 23.13 -1.97 0.01
CA GLN A 7 23.93 -1.15 0.92
C GLN A 7 23.14 0.04 1.48
N ILE A 8 21.98 0.35 0.89
CA ILE A 8 21.11 1.42 1.37
C ILE A 8 20.48 0.96 2.69
N PRO A 9 20.68 1.68 3.81
CA PRO A 9 20.21 1.24 5.13
C PRO A 9 18.71 1.50 5.35
N VAL A 10 17.99 1.88 4.28
CA VAL A 10 16.57 2.24 4.28
C VAL A 10 15.92 1.78 2.99
N ASP A 11 14.61 1.63 3.02
CA ASP A 11 13.79 1.34 1.85
C ASP A 11 12.43 2.06 1.96
N GLN A 12 11.61 2.04 0.91
CA GLN A 12 10.42 2.90 0.78
C GLN A 12 9.35 2.63 1.84
N HIS A 13 9.26 1.41 2.38
CA HIS A 13 8.34 1.10 3.48
C HIS A 13 8.70 1.86 4.77
N MET A 14 9.98 2.17 5.00
CA MET A 14 10.41 2.99 6.12
C MET A 14 9.96 4.45 5.94
N LEU A 15 9.98 4.97 4.70
CA LEU A 15 9.45 6.31 4.40
C LEU A 15 7.94 6.36 4.63
N ALA A 16 7.19 5.37 4.15
CA ALA A 16 5.74 5.26 4.42
C ALA A 16 5.43 5.15 5.92
N SER A 17 6.29 4.47 6.69
CA SER A 17 6.15 4.37 8.15
C SER A 17 6.33 5.70 8.88
N LEU A 18 7.01 6.69 8.28
CA LEU A 18 7.09 8.05 8.85
C LEU A 18 5.75 8.79 8.80
N CYS A 19 4.76 8.28 8.06
CA CYS A 19 3.42 8.85 8.02
C CYS A 19 2.51 8.42 9.19
N VAL A 20 2.98 7.52 10.07
CA VAL A 20 2.21 7.04 11.23
C VAL A 20 1.96 8.19 12.21
N ASP A 21 0.76 8.75 12.17
CA ASP A 21 0.30 9.84 13.04
C ASP A 21 -1.23 9.78 13.16
N PRO A 22 -1.82 10.01 14.35
CA PRO A 22 -3.27 10.02 14.53
C PRO A 22 -4.03 11.03 13.66
N ASN A 23 -3.36 12.05 13.11
CA ASN A 23 -3.96 13.09 12.26
C ASN A 23 -3.54 12.96 10.78
N ARG A 24 -2.93 11.85 10.39
CA ARG A 24 -2.50 11.60 9.01
C ARG A 24 -3.03 10.29 8.49
N TYR A 25 -3.24 10.27 7.19
CA TYR A 25 -3.68 9.12 6.43
C TYR A 25 -2.79 8.98 5.20
N LEU A 26 -2.31 7.77 4.94
CA LEU A 26 -1.55 7.45 3.73
C LEU A 26 -2.40 6.59 2.80
N PHE A 27 -2.59 7.06 1.57
CA PHE A 27 -3.33 6.36 0.53
C PHE A 27 -2.39 6.11 -0.66
N ILE A 28 -2.07 4.85 -0.92
CA ILE A 28 -1.19 4.43 -2.00
C ILE A 28 -2.05 4.06 -3.22
N ILE A 29 -1.70 4.58 -4.39
CA ILE A 29 -2.36 4.24 -5.66
C ILE A 29 -1.33 3.58 -6.56
N CYS A 30 -1.72 2.45 -7.17
CA CYS A 30 -0.92 1.78 -8.17
C CYS A 30 -1.79 1.01 -9.16
N SER A 31 -1.17 0.55 -10.23
CA SER A 31 -1.84 -0.08 -11.37
C SER A 31 -1.11 -1.34 -11.81
N CYS A 32 -1.87 -2.38 -12.17
CA CYS A 32 -1.29 -3.71 -12.38
C CYS A 32 -0.92 -4.02 -13.84
N GLN A 33 -1.56 -3.40 -14.84
CA GLN A 33 -1.29 -3.65 -16.26
C GLN A 33 -0.56 -2.49 -16.94
N ASN A 34 0.42 -2.84 -17.78
CA ASN A 34 1.21 -1.93 -18.62
C ASN A 34 2.03 -0.88 -17.86
N GLU A 35 2.35 -1.18 -16.59
CA GLU A 35 2.89 -0.23 -15.62
C GLU A 35 4.14 -0.77 -14.92
N ASN A 36 4.96 -1.49 -15.70
CA ASN A 36 6.16 -2.15 -15.21
C ASN A 36 7.18 -1.16 -14.62
N TRP A 37 7.14 0.11 -15.03
CA TRP A 37 8.06 1.14 -14.55
C TRP A 37 7.82 1.52 -13.09
N VAL A 38 6.57 1.58 -12.63
CA VAL A 38 6.23 1.93 -11.25
C VAL A 38 6.37 0.75 -10.28
N ASN A 39 6.42 -0.47 -10.81
CA ASN A 39 6.60 -1.69 -10.05
C ASN A 39 5.54 -1.87 -8.96
N ALA A 40 4.28 -2.00 -9.36
CA ALA A 40 3.14 -2.20 -8.46
C ALA A 40 3.32 -3.37 -7.46
N PRO A 41 3.97 -4.52 -7.81
CA PRO A 41 4.32 -5.53 -6.81
C PRO A 41 5.20 -4.98 -5.68
N ALA A 42 6.22 -4.16 -5.99
CA ALA A 42 7.06 -3.55 -4.97
C ALA A 42 6.32 -2.47 -4.14
N GLN A 43 5.32 -1.79 -4.72
CA GLN A 43 4.44 -0.90 -3.96
C GLN A 43 3.56 -1.67 -2.96
N TRP A 44 3.08 -2.87 -3.34
CA TRP A 44 2.40 -3.76 -2.40
C TRP A 44 3.32 -4.23 -1.27
N MET A 45 4.57 -4.60 -1.58
CA MET A 45 5.57 -4.91 -0.54
C MET A 45 5.87 -3.71 0.36
N THR A 46 5.85 -2.50 -0.20
CA THR A 46 5.99 -1.23 0.56
C THR A 46 4.82 -1.04 1.53
N TYR A 47 3.58 -1.28 1.08
CA TYR A 47 2.38 -1.26 1.92
C TYR A 47 2.50 -2.27 3.06
N LEU A 48 2.86 -3.53 2.76
CA LEU A 48 3.03 -4.57 3.77
C LEU A 48 4.10 -4.17 4.80
N GLY A 49 5.27 -3.70 4.37
CA GLY A 49 6.33 -3.24 5.29
C GLY A 49 5.87 -2.11 6.21
N ALA A 50 5.13 -1.12 5.69
CA ALA A 50 4.62 -0.03 6.50
C ALA A 50 3.49 -0.46 7.44
N LYS A 51 2.60 -1.35 6.98
CA LYS A 51 1.44 -1.84 7.72
C LYS A 51 1.83 -2.39 9.09
N HIS A 52 2.98 -3.05 9.20
CA HIS A 52 3.47 -3.57 10.49
C HIS A 52 3.68 -2.46 11.53
N VAL A 53 4.19 -1.30 11.11
CA VAL A 53 4.39 -0.15 12.02
C VAL A 53 3.05 0.50 12.35
N PHE A 54 2.16 0.69 11.36
CA PHE A 54 0.82 1.23 11.58
C PHE A 54 0.01 0.35 12.55
N ASP A 55 0.00 -0.97 12.36
CA ASP A 55 -0.69 -1.93 13.22
C ASP A 55 -0.10 -1.95 14.64
N TYR A 56 1.24 -1.89 14.77
CA TYR A 56 1.91 -1.83 16.08
C TYR A 56 1.49 -0.61 16.92
N VAL A 57 1.25 0.54 16.27
CA VAL A 57 0.79 1.78 16.94
C VAL A 57 -0.74 1.83 17.09
N GLY A 58 -1.47 0.84 16.56
CA GLY A 58 -2.94 0.80 16.60
C GLY A 58 -3.60 1.72 15.57
N LEU A 59 -2.87 2.12 14.52
CA LEU A 59 -3.33 3.00 13.44
C LEU A 59 -3.41 2.25 12.10
N GLY A 60 -3.61 0.93 12.10
CA GLY A 60 -3.71 0.11 10.88
C GLY A 60 -4.71 0.64 9.84
N ASP A 61 -5.81 1.21 10.33
CA ASP A 61 -6.87 1.85 9.54
C ASP A 61 -6.48 3.21 8.93
N HIS A 62 -5.26 3.71 9.17
CA HIS A 62 -4.74 4.96 8.61
C HIS A 62 -3.91 4.75 7.32
N LEU A 63 -3.71 3.49 6.91
CA LEU A 63 -2.96 3.11 5.73
C LEU A 63 -3.86 2.35 4.75
N ALA A 64 -3.96 2.86 3.52
CA ALA A 64 -4.73 2.26 2.44
C ALA A 64 -3.86 2.06 1.18
N ILE A 65 -4.18 1.05 0.39
CA ILE A 65 -3.64 0.85 -0.95
C ILE A 65 -4.74 0.45 -1.93
N ASN A 66 -4.84 1.16 -3.06
CA ASN A 66 -5.66 0.77 -4.19
C ASN A 66 -4.77 0.28 -5.34
N VAL A 67 -5.06 -0.92 -5.86
CA VAL A 67 -4.39 -1.49 -7.03
C VAL A 67 -5.40 -1.61 -8.18
N HIS A 68 -5.51 -0.59 -9.01
CA HIS A 68 -6.44 -0.61 -10.13
C HIS A 68 -5.90 -1.38 -11.34
N LEU A 69 -6.78 -1.68 -12.30
CA LEU A 69 -6.44 -2.57 -13.41
C LEU A 69 -5.36 -2.01 -14.34
N SER A 70 -5.56 -0.80 -14.89
CA SER A 70 -4.65 -0.22 -15.88
C SER A 70 -4.66 1.31 -15.90
N GLY A 71 -3.53 1.91 -16.29
CA GLY A 71 -3.35 3.35 -16.49
C GLY A 71 -2.18 3.96 -15.71
N HIS A 72 -1.43 4.88 -16.34
CA HIS A 72 -0.37 5.67 -15.69
C HIS A 72 -0.93 6.93 -15.03
N ALA A 73 -1.97 6.78 -14.22
CA ALA A 73 -2.70 7.94 -13.73
C ALA A 73 -3.45 7.62 -12.44
N VAL A 74 -3.82 8.68 -11.73
CA VAL A 74 -4.96 8.62 -10.81
C VAL A 74 -6.22 8.65 -11.66
N ILE A 75 -7.01 7.59 -11.59
CA ILE A 75 -8.25 7.44 -12.37
C ILE A 75 -9.49 7.73 -11.51
N ALA A 76 -10.66 7.77 -12.14
CA ALA A 76 -11.92 8.04 -11.46
C ALA A 76 -12.19 7.05 -10.31
N GLU A 77 -11.86 5.77 -10.50
CA GLU A 77 -11.97 4.74 -9.47
C GLU A 77 -11.15 5.07 -8.22
N ASP A 78 -9.90 5.51 -8.39
CA ASP A 78 -9.02 5.90 -7.27
C ASP A 78 -9.64 7.07 -6.49
N MET A 79 -10.18 8.05 -7.21
CA MET A 79 -10.84 9.22 -6.60
C MET A 79 -12.09 8.81 -5.82
N GLU A 80 -12.91 7.89 -6.34
CA GLU A 80 -14.10 7.39 -5.65
C GLU A 80 -13.76 6.66 -4.35
N TYR A 81 -12.72 5.82 -4.37
CA TYR A 81 -12.22 5.17 -3.16
C TYR A 81 -11.61 6.17 -2.18
N MET A 82 -10.78 7.09 -2.65
CA MET A 82 -10.15 8.09 -1.79
C MET A 82 -11.20 8.99 -1.11
N MET A 83 -12.23 9.44 -1.83
CA MET A 83 -13.33 10.20 -1.23
C MET A 83 -14.09 9.38 -0.18
N SER A 84 -14.43 8.11 -0.49
CA SER A 84 -15.13 7.23 0.46
C SER A 84 -14.28 6.91 1.70
N TYR A 85 -12.98 6.80 1.53
CA TYR A 85 -12.02 6.61 2.62
C TYR A 85 -11.98 7.84 3.54
N PHE A 86 -11.94 9.05 2.97
CA PHE A 86 -12.01 10.30 3.74
C PHE A 86 -13.37 10.51 4.42
N ASP A 87 -14.48 10.17 3.75
CA ASP A 87 -15.82 10.19 4.33
C ASP A 87 -15.83 9.41 5.66
N LYS A 88 -15.32 8.17 5.66
CA LYS A 88 -15.23 7.33 6.86
C LYS A 88 -14.25 7.88 7.90
N HIS A 89 -13.01 8.09 7.51
CA HIS A 89 -11.90 8.25 8.46
C HIS A 89 -11.68 9.70 8.92
N VAL A 90 -12.10 10.69 8.14
CA VAL A 90 -11.94 12.11 8.48
C VAL A 90 -13.25 12.74 8.92
N TYR A 91 -14.35 12.40 8.25
CA TYR A 91 -15.64 13.04 8.49
C TYR A 91 -16.65 12.19 9.30
N GLY A 92 -16.38 10.90 9.50
CA GLY A 92 -17.31 10.00 10.19
C GLY A 92 -18.61 9.75 9.43
N ILE A 93 -18.58 9.88 8.11
CA ILE A 93 -19.70 9.66 7.19
C ILE A 93 -19.62 8.22 6.64
N GLU A 94 -20.77 7.57 6.49
CA GLU A 94 -20.84 6.23 5.89
C GLU A 94 -20.27 6.25 4.45
N PRO A 95 -19.29 5.37 4.14
CA PRO A 95 -18.64 5.37 2.84
C PRO A 95 -19.58 4.86 1.74
N LYS A 96 -19.48 5.45 0.55
CA LYS A 96 -20.27 5.04 -0.63
C LYS A 96 -19.73 3.79 -1.32
N LYS A 97 -18.50 3.41 -1.00
CA LYS A 97 -17.79 2.24 -1.54
C LYS A 97 -17.46 1.29 -0.41
N ASP A 98 -17.42 0.00 -0.74
CA ASP A 98 -16.81 -0.98 0.14
C ASP A 98 -15.30 -0.71 0.20
N LEU A 99 -14.78 -0.44 1.40
CA LEU A 99 -13.37 -0.12 1.61
C LEU A 99 -12.51 -1.37 1.84
N SER A 100 -13.09 -2.58 1.87
CA SER A 100 -12.35 -3.84 2.08
C SER A 100 -11.19 -4.00 1.07
N ASN A 101 -11.43 -3.60 -0.19
CA ASN A 101 -10.44 -3.65 -1.27
C ASN A 101 -9.19 -2.77 -1.01
N LEU A 102 -9.25 -1.77 -0.12
CA LEU A 102 -8.12 -0.88 0.16
C LEU A 102 -7.03 -1.49 1.06
N THR A 103 -7.19 -2.76 1.41
CA THR A 103 -6.23 -3.54 2.20
C THR A 103 -5.80 -4.82 1.49
N HIS A 104 -6.20 -4.98 0.23
CA HIS A 104 -6.02 -6.16 -0.58
C HIS A 104 -5.32 -5.84 -1.89
N SER A 105 -4.72 -6.86 -2.51
CA SER A 105 -4.00 -6.70 -3.77
C SER A 105 -4.11 -7.94 -4.65
N PRO A 106 -4.22 -7.79 -5.98
CA PRO A 106 -4.08 -8.91 -6.90
C PRO A 106 -2.79 -9.73 -6.68
N PHE A 107 -1.73 -9.13 -6.14
CA PHE A 107 -0.45 -9.80 -5.88
C PHE A 107 -0.50 -10.77 -4.68
N GLU A 108 -1.53 -10.72 -3.83
CA GLU A 108 -1.71 -11.65 -2.72
C GLU A 108 -2.45 -12.94 -3.12
N LEU A 109 -3.08 -12.95 -4.31
CA LEU A 109 -3.84 -14.09 -4.79
C LEU A 109 -2.91 -15.29 -5.03
N SER A 110 -3.36 -16.49 -4.64
CA SER A 110 -2.56 -17.72 -4.72
C SER A 110 -2.02 -18.05 -6.12
N GLN A 111 -2.68 -17.55 -7.18
CA GLN A 111 -2.27 -17.71 -8.57
C GLN A 111 -1.16 -16.75 -9.01
N ASN A 112 -0.97 -15.64 -8.29
CA ASN A 112 0.06 -14.62 -8.55
C ASN A 112 1.24 -14.72 -7.58
N LYS A 113 1.34 -15.88 -6.92
CA LYS A 113 2.33 -16.19 -5.90
C LYS A 113 3.75 -16.08 -6.46
N ASP A 114 4.57 -15.22 -5.88
CA ASP A 114 5.99 -15.09 -6.18
C ASP A 114 6.80 -15.64 -5.00
N PRO A 115 7.45 -16.82 -5.12
CA PRO A 115 8.22 -17.42 -4.04
C PRO A 115 9.30 -16.51 -3.46
N PHE A 116 9.88 -15.59 -4.24
CA PHE A 116 10.86 -14.64 -3.73
C PHE A 116 10.19 -13.57 -2.87
N ALA A 117 9.17 -12.90 -3.40
CA ALA A 117 8.45 -11.85 -2.69
C ALA A 117 7.73 -12.39 -1.43
N ASP A 118 7.13 -13.57 -1.51
CA ASP A 118 6.43 -14.20 -0.38
C ASP A 118 7.37 -14.60 0.74
N THR A 119 8.58 -15.04 0.40
CA THR A 119 9.59 -15.42 1.40
C THR A 119 10.18 -14.18 2.05
N PHE A 120 10.34 -13.09 1.30
CA PHE A 120 10.71 -11.78 1.83
C PHE A 120 9.67 -11.28 2.84
N ALA A 121 8.38 -11.28 2.48
CA ALA A 121 7.30 -10.91 3.41
C ALA A 121 7.38 -11.72 4.71
N LYS A 122 7.63 -13.02 4.63
CA LYS A 122 7.72 -13.88 5.84
C LYS A 122 8.92 -13.60 6.74
N ASN A 123 10.05 -13.18 6.18
CA ASN A 123 11.30 -13.00 6.92
C ASN A 123 11.51 -11.58 7.45
N TRP A 124 10.85 -10.59 6.86
CA TRP A 124 11.00 -9.18 7.25
C TRP A 124 9.85 -8.64 8.09
N LEU A 125 8.68 -9.26 7.98
CA LEU A 125 7.46 -8.77 8.61
C LEU A 125 7.13 -9.50 9.93
N TYR A 126 7.84 -10.59 10.26
CA TYR A 126 7.64 -11.36 11.49
C TYR A 126 8.94 -11.56 12.27
#